data_AF-A0A5C9AIG8-F1
#
_entry.id   AF-A0A5C9AIG8-F1
#
_cell.length_a   1.000
_cell.length_b   1.000
_cell.length_c   1.000
_cell.angle_alpha   90.00
_cell.angle_beta   90.00
_cell.angle_gamma   90.00
#
_symmetry.space_group_name_H-M   'P 1'
#
loop_
_entity.id
_entity.type
_entity.pdbx_description
1 polymer ?
#
loop_
_entity_poly.entity_id
_entity_poly.type
_entity_poly.pdbx_seq_one_letter_code
_entity_poly.pdbx_strand_id
1 'polypeptide(L)'
;PLTEYEDWLALVEEEQARRKMLGVMTFGEIVIDASHTALLTRAFAPLADDATSVWQARSIQFIHLLDEIVQEPAIYLMARKIA
;
A
#
# COMPACT_ATOMS: atom_id res chain seq x y z
N PRO A 1 0.74 15.88 -4.18
CA PRO A 1 0.09 14.96 -3.21
C PRO A 1 -0.50 13.69 -3.85
N LEU A 2 -1.32 13.79 -4.90
CA LEU A 2 -1.86 12.63 -5.62
C LEU A 2 -0.86 12.01 -6.61
N THR A 3 -0.08 12.85 -7.29
CA THR A 3 0.98 12.41 -8.22
C THR A 3 2.01 11.51 -7.52
N GLU A 4 2.47 11.87 -6.33
CA GLU A 4 3.40 11.03 -5.55
C GLU A 4 2.81 9.67 -5.15
N TYR A 5 1.48 9.58 -4.99
CA TYR A 5 0.84 8.29 -4.74
C TYR A 5 0.85 7.43 -6.01
N GLU A 6 0.48 8.01 -7.15
CA GLU A 6 0.52 7.33 -8.45
C GLU A 6 1.94 6.90 -8.84
N ASP A 7 2.93 7.77 -8.64
CA ASP A 7 4.36 7.50 -8.90
C ASP A 7 4.88 6.34 -8.03
N TRP A 8 4.49 6.32 -6.75
CA TRP A 8 4.83 5.22 -5.86
C TRP A 8 4.19 3.90 -6.30
N LEU A 9 2.91 3.93 -6.71
CA LEU A 9 2.20 2.74 -7.20
C LEU A 9 2.70 2.25 -8.55
N ALA A 10 3.25 3.13 -9.40
CA ALA A 10 3.80 2.75 -10.70
C ALA A 10 5.01 1.81 -10.59
N LEU A 11 5.70 1.81 -9.45
CA LEU A 11 6.83 0.92 -9.15
C LEU A 11 6.41 -0.47 -8.68
N VAL A 12 5.13 -0.68 -8.34
CA VAL A 12 4.63 -1.97 -7.88
C VAL A 12 4.38 -2.87 -9.08
N GLU A 13 5.21 -3.90 -9.28
CA GLU A 13 5.09 -4.83 -10.41
C GLU A 13 3.84 -5.71 -10.32
N GLU A 14 3.49 -6.15 -9.10
CA GLU A 14 2.34 -7.03 -8.83
C GLU A 14 1.03 -6.33 -9.20
N GLU A 15 0.44 -6.76 -10.32
CA GLU A 15 -0.70 -6.07 -10.91
C GLU A 15 -1.93 -6.07 -10.00
N GLN A 16 -2.19 -7.17 -9.28
CA GLN A 16 -3.34 -7.23 -8.37
C GLN A 16 -3.21 -6.24 -7.20
N ALA A 17 -2.00 -6.13 -6.63
CA ALA A 17 -1.72 -5.16 -5.57
C ALA A 17 -1.86 -3.73 -6.08
N ARG A 18 -1.28 -3.43 -7.26
CA ARG A 18 -1.38 -2.12 -7.90
C ARG A 18 -2.84 -1.74 -8.18
N ARG A 19 -3.65 -2.66 -8.72
CA ARG A 19 -5.09 -2.44 -8.98
C ARG A 19 -5.86 -2.16 -7.68
N LYS A 20 -5.59 -2.90 -6.60
CA LYS A 20 -6.22 -2.66 -5.29
C LYS A 20 -5.96 -1.24 -4.80
N MET A 21 -4.69 -0.81 -4.85
CA MET A 21 -4.28 0.51 -4.38
C MET A 21 -4.82 1.63 -5.29
N LEU A 22 -4.76 1.46 -6.61
CA LEU A 22 -5.38 2.40 -7.57
C LEU A 22 -6.89 2.60 -7.35
N GLY A 23 -7.56 1.69 -6.65
CA GLY A 23 -8.95 1.86 -6.23
C GLY A 23 -9.21 3.17 -5.47
N VAL A 24 -8.23 3.74 -4.76
CA VAL A 24 -8.37 5.07 -4.13
C VAL A 24 -8.70 6.15 -5.17
N MET A 25 -8.09 6.05 -6.36
CA MET A 25 -8.31 7.00 -7.45
C MET A 25 -9.67 6.77 -8.13
N THR A 26 -10.08 5.52 -8.24
CA THR A 26 -11.33 5.12 -8.92
C THR A 26 -12.56 5.37 -8.04
N PHE A 27 -12.49 5.08 -6.74
CA PHE A 27 -13.64 5.07 -5.84
C PHE A 27 -13.60 6.19 -4.78
N GLY A 28 -12.49 6.92 -4.68
CA GLY A 28 -12.27 7.93 -3.63
C GLY A 28 -11.77 7.34 -2.31
N GLU A 29 -12.08 6.08 -2.02
CA GLU A 29 -11.57 5.34 -0.87
C GLU A 29 -11.52 3.83 -1.09
N ILE A 30 -10.65 3.16 -0.35
CA ILE A 30 -10.59 1.69 -0.27
C ILE A 30 -10.40 1.24 1.19
N VAL A 31 -10.88 0.03 1.47
CA VAL A 31 -10.57 -0.71 2.71
C VAL A 31 -9.48 -1.72 2.43
N ILE A 32 -8.48 -1.80 3.30
CA ILE A 32 -7.45 -2.84 3.33
C ILE A 32 -7.60 -3.58 4.67
N ASP A 33 -8.06 -4.83 4.58
CA ASP A 33 -8.24 -5.73 5.73
C ASP A 33 -7.24 -6.89 5.68
N ALA A 34 -7.35 -7.82 6.65
CA ALA A 34 -6.49 -8.98 6.78
C ALA A 34 -6.34 -9.81 5.50
N SER A 35 -7.36 -9.88 4.64
CA SER A 35 -7.31 -10.66 3.39
C SER A 35 -6.34 -10.09 2.35
N HIS A 36 -5.94 -8.82 2.50
CA HIS A 36 -5.07 -8.11 1.56
C HIS A 36 -3.60 -8.07 2.01
N THR A 37 -3.34 -8.24 3.30
CA THR A 37 -2.03 -8.01 3.93
C THR A 37 -0.91 -8.80 3.27
N ALA A 38 -1.10 -10.09 3.00
CA ALA A 38 -0.08 -10.95 2.38
C ALA A 38 0.28 -10.51 0.95
N LEU A 39 -0.73 -10.19 0.13
CA LEU A 39 -0.53 -9.72 -1.24
C LEU A 39 0.23 -8.39 -1.24
N LEU A 40 -0.22 -7.45 -0.42
CA LEU A 40 0.34 -6.10 -0.38
C LEU A 40 1.76 -6.10 0.23
N THR A 41 2.00 -6.85 1.30
CA THR A 41 3.35 -6.96 1.90
C THR A 41 4.36 -7.47 0.87
N ARG A 42 4.02 -8.56 0.15
CA ARG A 42 4.88 -9.08 -0.92
C ARG A 42 5.14 -8.06 -2.03
N ALA A 43 4.09 -7.35 -2.44
CA ALA A 43 4.17 -6.39 -3.54
C ALA A 43 5.04 -5.16 -3.21
N PHE A 44 5.07 -4.74 -1.95
CA PHE A 44 5.82 -3.56 -1.50
C PHE A 44 7.20 -3.88 -0.91
N ALA A 45 7.48 -5.14 -0.57
CA ALA A 45 8.78 -5.55 -0.02
C ALA A 45 9.99 -5.10 -0.87
N PRO A 46 9.99 -5.24 -2.23
CA PRO A 46 11.12 -4.77 -3.03
C PRO A 46 11.39 -3.26 -2.91
N LEU A 47 10.34 -2.45 -2.75
CA LEU A 47 10.47 -1.00 -2.58
C LEU A 47 10.96 -0.66 -1.17
N ALA A 48 10.64 -1.47 -0.16
CA ALA A 48 11.13 -1.31 1.20
C ALA A 48 12.60 -1.72 1.36
N ASP A 49 13.05 -2.69 0.56
CA ASP A 49 14.42 -3.19 0.55
C ASP A 49 15.38 -2.30 -0.27
N ASP A 50 14.86 -1.46 -1.17
CA ASP A 50 15.67 -0.52 -1.97
C ASP A 50 16.07 0.73 -1.17
N ALA A 51 17.25 0.69 -0.54
CA ALA A 51 17.83 1.79 0.23
C ALA A 51 18.16 3.05 -0.58
N THR A 52 18.16 2.97 -1.91
CA THR A 52 18.43 4.12 -2.78
C THR A 52 17.15 4.82 -3.24
N SER A 53 16.00 4.17 -3.04
CA SER A 53 14.70 4.67 -3.43
C SER A 53 14.20 5.75 -2.47
N VAL A 54 13.68 6.84 -3.04
CA VAL A 54 12.95 7.87 -2.29
C VAL A 54 11.67 7.32 -1.64
N TRP A 55 11.20 6.14 -2.08
CA TRP A 55 9.99 5.50 -1.59
C TRP A 55 10.23 4.51 -0.45
N GLN A 56 11.50 4.24 -0.09
CA GLN A 56 11.85 3.21 0.87
C GLN A 56 11.13 3.38 2.21
N ALA A 57 11.29 4.55 2.84
CA ALA A 57 10.70 4.82 4.15
C ALA A 57 9.17 4.73 4.12
N ARG A 58 8.54 5.14 3.02
CA ARG A 58 7.09 5.05 2.83
C ARG A 58 6.63 3.60 2.71
N SER A 59 7.34 2.79 1.94
CA SER A 59 7.04 1.36 1.78
C SER A 59 7.23 0.59 3.08
N ILE A 60 8.29 0.88 3.85
CA ILE A 60 8.49 0.31 5.19
C ILE A 60 7.31 0.66 6.11
N GLN A 61 6.92 1.94 6.16
CA GLN A 61 5.81 2.37 6.99
C GLN A 61 4.49 1.70 6.58
N PHE A 62 4.24 1.56 5.28
CA PHE A 62 3.05 0.87 4.79
C PHE A 62 3.04 -0.61 5.20
N ILE A 63 4.16 -1.32 5.08
CA ILE A 63 4.28 -2.72 5.50
C ILE A 63 4.04 -2.85 7.01
N HIS A 64 4.56 -1.94 7.84
CA HIS A 64 4.27 -1.97 9.28
C HIS A 64 2.77 -1.83 9.58
N LEU A 65 2.04 -0.99 8.85
CA LEU A 65 0.58 -0.88 9.01
C LEU A 65 -0.15 -2.17 8.59
N LEU A 66 0.38 -2.91 7.60
CA LEU A 66 -0.14 -4.22 7.24
C LEU A 66 0.13 -5.25 8.34
N ASP A 67 1.32 -5.21 8.95
CA ASP A 67 1.68 -6.09 10.07
C ASP A 67 0.78 -5.83 11.29
N GLU A 68 0.40 -4.58 11.57
CA GLU A 68 -0.58 -4.27 12.62
C GLU A 68 -1.92 -4.99 12.38
N ILE A 69 -2.40 -5.06 11.13
CA ILE A 69 -3.61 -5.83 10.78
C ILE A 69 -3.37 -7.34 10.94
N VAL A 70 -2.17 -7.84 10.66
CA VAL A 70 -1.84 -9.26 10.89
C VAL A 70 -1.88 -9.60 12.38
N GLN A 71 -1.36 -8.72 13.24
CA GLN A 71 -1.39 -8.90 14.70
C GLN A 71 -2.80 -8.76 15.29
N GLU A 72 -3.61 -7.87 14.75
CA GLU A 72 -5.00 -7.65 15.16
C GLU A 72 -5.95 -7.75 13.94
N PRO A 73 -6.38 -8.96 13.53
CA PRO A 73 -7.17 -9.13 12.31
C PRO A 73 -8.55 -8.46 12.30
N ALA A 74 -9.03 -7.97 13.44
CA ALA A 74 -10.30 -7.25 13.55
C ALA A 74 -10.22 -5.78 13.10
N ILE A 75 -9.02 -5.22 12.91
CA ILE A 75 -8.82 -3.87 12.38
C ILE A 75 -8.62 -3.86 10.87
N TYR A 76 -8.77 -2.68 10.26
CA TYR A 76 -8.51 -2.43 8.85
C TYR A 76 -7.96 -1.02 8.64
N LEU A 77 -7.30 -0.80 7.51
CA LEU A 77 -6.90 0.52 7.04
C LEU A 77 -7.93 1.05 6.05
N MET A 78 -8.29 2.33 6.21
CA MET A 78 -9.06 3.08 5.23
C MET A 78 -8.16 4.09 4.55
N ALA A 79 -7.92 3.91 3.24
CA ALA A 79 -7.19 4.89 2.44
C ALA A 79 -8.22 5.74 1.69
N ARG A 80 -8.19 7.05 1.90
CA ARG A 80 -9.15 8.00 1.31
C ARG A 80 -8.41 9.14 0.63
N LYS A 81 -8.86 9.49 -0.57
CA LYS A 81 -8.45 10.69 -1.29
C LYS A 81 -8.98 11.92 -0.56
N ILE A 82 -8.08 12.80 -0.11
CA ILE A 82 -8.44 14.08 0.51
C ILE A 82 -8.32 15.18 -0.54
N ALA A 83 -9.36 15.99 -0.67
CA ALA A 83 -9.45 17.12 -1.60
C ALA A 83 -8.81 18.38 -1.02
#